data_AF-A0A494Y311-F1
#
_entry.id   AF-A0A494Y311-F1
#
_cell.length_a   1.000
_cell.length_b   1.000
_cell.length_c   1.000
_cell.angle_alpha   90.00
_cell.angle_beta   90.00
_cell.angle_gamma   90.00
#
_symmetry.space_group_name_H-M   'P 1'
#
loop_
_entity.id
_entity.type
_entity.pdbx_description
1 polymer ?
#
loop_
_entity_poly.entity_id
_entity_poly.type
_entity_poly.pdbx_seq_one_letter_code
_entity_poly.pdbx_strand_id
1 'polypeptide(L)'
;MNKYQRIALERARKVLKRGEENYLCYALSCVISEILYRGEPGVDDLAVKEACLDLRVFVMNAIYPHGTLEGWSEEHAPTQRPKTAHQRRAQRIQWIDWMLGDTP
;
A
#
# COMPACT_ATOMS: atom_id res chain seq x y z
N MET A 1 -5.87 -4.31 13.08
CA MET A 1 -5.23 -3.12 12.50
C MET A 1 -5.28 -1.98 13.51
N ASN A 2 -4.15 -1.33 13.81
CA ASN A 2 -4.12 -0.18 14.73
C ASN A 2 -4.41 1.15 14.00
N LYS A 3 -4.58 2.25 14.75
CA LYS A 3 -4.93 3.57 14.16
C LYS A 3 -3.90 4.08 13.15
N TYR A 4 -2.61 3.83 13.38
CA TYR A 4 -1.52 4.32 12.53
C TYR A 4 -1.41 3.51 11.23
N GLN A 5 -1.66 2.20 11.28
CA GLN A 5 -1.79 1.35 10.10
C GLN A 5 -2.96 1.80 9.23
N ARG A 6 -4.10 2.15 9.85
CA ARG A 6 -5.25 2.70 9.13
C ARG A 6 -4.87 4.02 8.42
N ILE A 7 -4.25 4.96 9.13
CA ILE A 7 -3.77 6.23 8.54
C ILE A 7 -2.78 6.00 7.41
N ALA A 8 -1.82 5.08 7.59
CA ALA A 8 -0.82 4.73 6.58
C ALA A 8 -1.48 4.21 5.29
N LEU A 9 -2.43 3.28 5.41
CA LEU A 9 -3.19 2.73 4.29
C LEU A 9 -4.05 3.80 3.60
N GLU A 10 -4.72 4.67 4.36
CA GLU A 10 -5.50 5.77 3.80
C GLU A 10 -4.64 6.78 3.03
N ARG A 11 -3.44 7.11 3.54
CA ARG A 11 -2.47 7.97 2.84
C ARG A 11 -1.92 7.27 1.59
N ALA A 12 -1.55 5.99 1.66
CA ALA A 12 -1.12 5.21 0.49
C ALA A 12 -2.21 5.12 -0.58
N ARG A 13 -3.48 4.98 -0.19
CA ARG A 13 -4.64 5.01 -1.11
C ARG A 13 -4.73 6.35 -1.84
N LYS A 14 -4.42 7.48 -1.18
CA LYS A 14 -4.39 8.80 -1.83
C LYS A 14 -3.25 8.91 -2.85
N VAL A 15 -2.06 8.42 -2.53
CA VAL A 15 -0.90 8.37 -3.46
C VAL A 15 -1.26 7.59 -4.73
N LEU A 16 -1.86 6.40 -4.57
CA LEU A 16 -2.32 5.59 -5.71
C LEU A 16 -3.43 6.28 -6.52
N LYS A 17 -4.40 6.94 -5.87
CA LYS A 17 -5.48 7.68 -6.56
C LYS A 17 -4.96 8.85 -7.38
N ARG A 18 -3.87 9.50 -6.97
CA ARG A 18 -3.22 10.58 -7.74
C ARG A 18 -2.41 10.08 -8.93
N GLY A 19 -2.19 8.76 -9.04
CA GLY A 19 -1.40 8.17 -10.10
C GLY A 19 0.11 8.33 -9.92
N GLU A 20 0.57 8.79 -8.75
CA GLU A 20 1.98 8.97 -8.40
C GLU A 20 2.72 7.63 -8.31
N GLU A 21 2.01 6.57 -7.91
CA GLU A 21 2.57 5.22 -7.85
C GLU A 21 1.62 4.12 -8.33
N ASN A 22 2.20 2.96 -8.68
CA ASN A 22 1.45 1.78 -9.16
C ASN A 22 1.56 0.55 -8.23
N TYR A 23 2.39 0.63 -7.20
CA TYR A 23 2.69 -0.48 -6.30
C TYR A 23 2.43 -0.08 -4.86
N LEU A 24 1.86 -1.00 -4.07
CA LEU A 24 1.47 -0.72 -2.69
C LEU A 24 2.68 -0.40 -1.79
N CYS A 25 3.75 -1.19 -1.86
CA CYS A 25 4.95 -0.96 -1.05
C CYS A 25 5.67 0.35 -1.41
N TYR A 26 5.66 0.74 -2.68
CA TYR A 26 6.18 2.03 -3.10
C TYR A 26 5.28 3.19 -2.65
N ALA A 27 3.95 3.06 -2.75
CA ALA A 27 3.02 4.05 -2.23
C ALA A 27 3.20 4.27 -0.70
N LEU A 28 3.42 3.20 0.07
CA LEU A 28 3.77 3.30 1.50
C LEU A 28 5.12 3.99 1.72
N SER A 29 6.08 3.80 0.80
CA SER A 29 7.38 4.49 0.86
C SER A 29 7.24 5.98 0.54
N CYS A 30 6.36 6.37 -0.38
CA CYS A 30 6.00 7.77 -0.61
C CYS A 30 5.42 8.42 0.64
N VAL A 31 4.54 7.74 1.39
CA VAL A 31 4.00 8.27 2.65
C VAL A 31 5.11 8.52 3.67
N ILE A 32 6.09 7.61 3.79
CA ILE A 32 7.27 7.80 4.64
C ILE A 32 8.06 9.05 4.18
N SER A 33 8.33 9.18 2.89
CA SER A 33 9.03 10.35 2.34
C SER A 33 8.27 11.66 2.64
N GLU A 34 6.96 11.70 2.44
CA GLU A 34 6.14 12.88 2.76
C GLU A 34 6.25 13.30 4.23
N ILE A 35 6.35 12.34 5.15
CA ILE A 35 6.57 12.60 6.58
C ILE A 35 7.94 13.22 6.82
N LEU A 36 8.99 12.64 6.24
CA LEU A 36 10.38 13.04 6.50
C LEU A 36 10.75 14.39 5.87
N TYR A 37 10.05 14.81 4.81
CA TYR A 37 10.37 16.04 4.07
C TYR A 37 9.48 17.25 4.38
N ARG A 38 8.50 17.13 5.28
CA ARG A 38 7.58 18.24 5.66
C ARG A 38 8.08 19.14 6.80
N GLY A 39 9.23 18.83 7.39
CA GLY A 39 9.77 19.51 8.56
C GLY A 39 10.09 18.51 9.68
N GLU A 40 10.08 18.96 10.93
CA GLU A 40 10.28 18.09 12.09
C GLU A 40 9.04 17.20 12.32
N PRO A 41 9.14 15.85 12.18
CA PRO A 41 8.00 14.98 12.33
C PRO A 41 7.50 14.92 13.78
N GLY A 42 6.19 15.01 13.97
CA GLY A 42 5.59 14.78 15.29
C GLY A 42 5.64 13.30 15.69
N VAL A 43 5.36 13.02 16.98
CA VAL A 43 5.29 11.65 17.52
C VAL A 43 4.33 10.77 16.71
N ASP A 44 3.17 11.31 16.33
CA ASP A 44 2.20 10.58 15.52
C ASP A 44 2.71 10.29 14.10
N ASP A 45 3.48 11.20 13.50
CA ASP A 45 4.06 10.96 12.17
C ASP A 45 5.12 9.85 12.21
N LEU A 46 5.93 9.79 13.27
CA LEU A 46 6.87 8.68 13.48
C LEU A 46 6.13 7.34 13.64
N ALA A 47 5.01 7.33 14.37
CA ALA A 47 4.19 6.13 14.51
C ALA A 47 3.53 5.70 13.17
N VAL A 48 3.15 6.65 12.31
CA VAL A 48 2.69 6.35 10.94
C VAL A 48 3.83 5.77 10.09
N LYS A 49 5.04 6.33 10.19
CA LYS A 49 6.22 5.78 9.49
C LYS A 49 6.48 4.32 9.87
N GLU A 50 6.50 4.00 11.17
CA GLU A 50 6.69 2.62 11.62
C GLU A 50 5.56 1.70 11.13
N ALA A 51 4.31 2.18 11.17
CA ALA A 51 3.18 1.44 10.61
C ALA A 51 3.32 1.18 9.09
N CYS A 52 3.87 2.11 8.32
CA CYS A 52 4.18 1.89 6.90
C CYS A 52 5.21 0.77 6.71
N LEU A 53 6.24 0.69 7.56
CA LEU A 53 7.25 -0.37 7.50
C LEU A 53 6.63 -1.74 7.84
N ASP A 54 5.84 -1.82 8.90
CA ASP A 54 5.14 -3.04 9.30
C ASP A 54 4.20 -3.55 8.20
N LEU A 55 3.44 -2.63 7.58
CA LEU A 55 2.54 -2.97 6.48
C LEU A 55 3.29 -3.49 5.25
N ARG A 56 4.47 -2.93 4.94
CA ARG A 56 5.31 -3.46 3.86
C ARG A 56 5.75 -4.89 4.15
N VAL A 57 6.20 -5.17 5.37
CA VAL A 57 6.57 -6.53 5.79
C VAL A 57 5.38 -7.47 5.68
N PHE A 58 4.21 -7.05 6.18
CA PHE A 58 2.97 -7.83 6.09
C PHE A 58 2.61 -8.15 4.63
N VAL A 59 2.62 -7.16 3.74
CA VAL A 59 2.31 -7.35 2.31
C VAL A 59 3.30 -8.30 1.66
N MET A 60 4.60 -8.12 1.89
CA MET A 60 5.63 -8.98 1.30
C MET A 60 5.51 -10.43 1.78
N ASN A 61 5.17 -10.65 3.06
CA ASN A 61 4.93 -11.98 3.59
C ASN A 61 3.65 -12.61 3.01
N ALA A 62 2.59 -11.82 2.83
CA ALA A 62 1.33 -12.30 2.27
C ALA A 62 1.44 -12.75 0.80
N ILE A 63 2.42 -12.23 0.05
CA ILE A 63 2.65 -12.59 -1.34
C ILE A 63 3.81 -13.57 -1.54
N TYR A 64 4.52 -13.99 -0.49
CA TYR A 64 5.62 -14.95 -0.62
C TYR A 64 5.12 -16.30 -1.20
N PRO A 65 5.87 -16.98 -2.08
CA PRO A 65 7.23 -16.68 -2.58
C PRO A 65 7.28 -15.67 -3.74
N HIS A 66 6.15 -15.07 -4.12
CA HIS A 66 6.11 -14.12 -5.20
C HIS A 66 6.75 -12.80 -4.79
N GLY A 67 7.63 -12.26 -5.65
CA GLY A 67 8.25 -10.95 -5.41
C GLY A 67 7.32 -9.76 -5.63
N THR A 68 6.16 -9.99 -6.26
CA THR A 68 5.18 -8.95 -6.59
C THR A 68 3.75 -9.44 -6.46
N LEU A 69 2.82 -8.51 -6.22
CA LEU A 69 1.39 -8.77 -6.23
C LEU A 69 0.88 -9.24 -7.60
N GLU A 70 1.55 -8.85 -8.69
CA GLU A 70 1.28 -9.37 -10.03
C GLU A 70 1.64 -10.85 -10.14
N GLY A 71 2.83 -11.24 -9.66
CA GLY A 71 3.24 -12.64 -9.60
C GLY A 71 2.29 -13.48 -8.76
N TRP A 72 1.83 -12.97 -7.62
CA TRP A 72 0.82 -13.65 -6.80
C TRP A 72 -0.54 -13.75 -7.54
N SER A 73 -0.97 -12.68 -8.21
CA SER A 73 -2.23 -12.65 -8.99
C SER A 73 -2.22 -13.59 -10.19
N GLU A 74 -1.06 -13.82 -10.81
CA GLU A 74 -0.92 -14.76 -11.93
C GLU A 74 -1.28 -16.19 -11.54
N GLU A 75 -0.99 -16.59 -10.32
CA GLU A 75 -1.31 -17.93 -9.80
C GLU A 75 -2.73 -17.99 -9.22
N HIS A 76 -3.15 -16.98 -8.45
CA HIS A 76 -4.37 -17.04 -7.65
C HIS A 76 -5.60 -16.42 -8.34
N ALA A 77 -5.38 -15.51 -9.29
CA ALA A 77 -6.45 -14.82 -10.02
C ALA A 77 -6.01 -14.49 -11.46
N PRO A 78 -5.69 -15.51 -12.28
CA PRO A 78 -5.07 -15.32 -13.59
C PRO A 78 -5.89 -14.44 -14.55
N THR A 79 -7.22 -14.46 -14.42
CA THR A 79 -8.14 -13.63 -15.21
C THR A 79 -8.18 -12.16 -14.76
N GLN A 80 -7.65 -11.85 -13.59
CA GLN A 80 -7.62 -10.50 -13.01
C GLN A 80 -6.23 -9.85 -13.08
N ARG A 81 -5.28 -10.44 -13.82
CA ARG A 81 -3.93 -9.89 -13.99
C ARG A 81 -4.00 -8.48 -14.60
N PRO A 82 -3.51 -7.43 -13.90
CA PRO A 82 -3.52 -6.08 -14.45
C PRO A 82 -2.50 -5.96 -15.60
N LYS A 83 -2.94 -5.39 -16.73
CA LYS A 83 -2.10 -5.18 -17.93
C LYS A 83 -1.60 -3.74 -18.05
N THR A 84 -2.30 -2.79 -17.45
CA THR A 84 -1.97 -1.36 -17.51
C THR A 84 -1.62 -0.79 -16.13
N ALA A 85 -0.91 0.34 -16.10
CA ALA A 85 -0.64 1.07 -14.86
C ALA A 85 -1.93 1.44 -14.12
N HIS A 86 -2.98 1.85 -14.87
CA HIS A 86 -4.30 2.13 -14.31
C HIS A 86 -4.92 0.89 -13.64
N GLN A 87 -4.88 -0.26 -14.29
CA GLN A 87 -5.39 -1.52 -13.73
C GLN A 87 -4.60 -1.95 -12.48
N ARG A 88 -3.27 -1.80 -12.50
CA ARG A 88 -2.43 -2.05 -11.31
C ARG A 88 -2.90 -1.21 -10.14
N ARG A 89 -3.03 0.11 -10.33
CA ARG A 89 -3.50 1.03 -9.28
C ARG A 89 -4.87 0.65 -8.74
N ALA A 90 -5.82 0.37 -9.63
CA ALA A 90 -7.16 -0.07 -9.22
C ALA A 90 -7.11 -1.33 -8.35
N GLN A 91 -6.31 -2.34 -8.74
CA GLN A 91 -6.14 -3.56 -7.97
C GLN A 91 -5.46 -3.30 -6.61
N ARG A 92 -4.46 -2.40 -6.53
CA ARG A 92 -3.83 -2.02 -5.25
C ARG A 92 -4.79 -1.27 -4.33
N ILE A 93 -5.66 -0.42 -4.89
CA ILE A 93 -6.69 0.28 -4.13
C ILE A 93 -7.68 -0.74 -3.54
N GLN A 94 -8.14 -1.72 -4.32
CA GLN A 94 -9.01 -2.79 -3.81
C GLN A 94 -8.35 -3.59 -2.67
N TRP A 95 -7.05 -3.87 -2.79
CA TRP A 95 -6.28 -4.51 -1.72
C TRP A 95 -6.24 -3.67 -0.44
N ILE A 96 -6.03 -2.35 -0.56
CA ILE A 96 -6.08 -1.44 0.58
C ILE A 96 -7.48 -1.42 1.19
N ASP A 97 -8.53 -1.33 0.37
CA ASP A 97 -9.91 -1.27 0.84
C ASP A 97 -10.28 -2.56 1.61
N TRP A 98 -9.85 -3.73 1.13
CA TRP A 98 -9.96 -5.00 1.88
C TRP A 98 -9.20 -4.96 3.23
N MET A 99 -7.94 -4.48 3.26
CA MET A 99 -7.18 -4.37 4.51
C MET A 99 -7.81 -3.40 5.52
N LEU A 100 -8.47 -2.35 5.01
CA LEU A 100 -9.17 -1.38 5.82
C LEU A 100 -10.47 -1.93 6.42
N GLY A 101 -10.95 -3.08 5.94
CA GLY A 101 -12.31 -3.56 6.18
C GLY A 101 -13.37 -2.73 5.46
N ASP A 102 -12.94 -1.83 4.57
CA ASP A 102 -13.78 -1.02 3.69
C ASP A 102 -14.19 -1.90 2.49
N THR A 103 -14.86 -3.03 2.74
CA THR A 103 -15.44 -3.87 1.67
C THR A 103 -16.91 -3.45 1.50
N PRO A 104 -17.42 -3.31 0.25
CA PRO A 104 -18.84 -3.06 0.02
C PRO A 104 -19.75 -4.16 0.58
#